data_AF-A0A5N9GJ75-F1
#
_entry.id   AF-A0A5N9GJ75-F1
#
_cell.length_a   1.000
_cell.length_b   1.000
_cell.length_c   1.000
_cell.angle_alpha   90.00
_cell.angle_beta   90.00
_cell.angle_gamma   90.00
#
_symmetry.space_group_name_H-M   'P 1'
#
loop_
_entity.id
_entity.type
_entity.pdbx_description
1 polymer ?
#
loop_
_entity_poly.entity_id
_entity_poly.type
_entity_poly.pdbx_seq_one_letter_code
_entity_poly.pdbx_strand_id
1 'polypeptide(L)'
;MGHLPIQNRHRARKQSSNPTHGYPQIYKHNRNNGLAILVSAAIISVLALITLGGTVRVTESGLGCPDWPLCHGSLIAPAGFHTWIEFSHRLVATVVAFFVFSATVFAYKINRGPSHTRAALLLASILVVVEILVGGLTVLTELPPATVTLHLGIAQLIFSSLILALVPLLLTRPTPLPVGSPLLRWATLSIVMTLVTTLVGSYVVGAGASGACPDWPSCGALDNILAWKHMAHRFLAIILVLAVGGFVWVAWSYRHSKQIRRISLVASVFLLAQIAMGAAIPWSDFGALPRILHLTLATTLLGSLVAAFYLGWSTEHHSLPSEAPRLQDQLLDYLRLTKPPIIVLLMITAFGSMFLAAKGVPQPSVMLTVLIGGSMAAGGASTLNHVLERNSDAMMRRTRRRPVASNRVTPARATVFGLGLNCVAFMIFVVGANPLSAFLSIAASAFYVIIYTLWLKRSTHQNIVIGGAAGALPPVIGWAAVTGSVDLNALYLFSIIFFWTPPHFWALALLIKSDYALAKIPMLPVVKGEATTIRSILLHSILLVTISLLFTTLGTVGIIYLAIASVLGSGLLWLCWRLLRDGGVRAARRLYLYSLLYLALLFGCMIPDSILAI
;
A
#
# COMPACT_ATOMS: atom_id res chain seq x y z
N MET A 1 39.04 -39.59 -56.47
CA MET A 1 38.42 -40.48 -55.46
C MET A 1 37.68 -39.56 -54.49
N GLY A 2 36.43 -39.14 -54.72
CA GLY A 2 35.17 -39.91 -54.76
C GLY A 2 34.26 -39.31 -53.66
N HIS A 3 33.65 -38.13 -53.91
CA HIS A 3 32.23 -37.89 -54.22
C HIS A 3 31.23 -38.03 -53.04
N LEU A 4 30.64 -36.90 -52.65
CA LEU A 4 29.33 -36.75 -51.99
C LEU A 4 28.19 -37.18 -52.93
N PRO A 5 27.04 -37.64 -52.40
CA PRO A 5 25.74 -37.06 -52.81
C PRO A 5 24.67 -37.00 -51.68
N ILE A 6 23.90 -35.90 -51.53
CA ILE A 6 22.56 -35.52 -52.10
C ILE A 6 21.33 -35.96 -51.26
N GLN A 7 20.45 -34.97 -51.03
CA GLN A 7 19.11 -34.97 -50.40
C GLN A 7 18.02 -35.74 -51.19
N ASN A 8 16.95 -36.24 -50.53
CA ASN A 8 15.54 -35.79 -50.75
C ASN A 8 14.41 -36.57 -50.02
N ARG A 9 13.48 -35.79 -49.45
CA ARG A 9 11.98 -35.83 -49.48
C ARG A 9 11.12 -36.95 -48.82
N HIS A 10 10.45 -36.53 -47.74
CA HIS A 10 8.98 -36.42 -47.51
C HIS A 10 7.94 -37.56 -47.74
N ARG A 11 7.00 -37.64 -46.75
CA ARG A 11 5.64 -38.27 -46.65
C ARG A 11 5.61 -39.67 -46.02
N ALA A 12 4.71 -40.08 -45.11
CA ALA A 12 3.49 -39.56 -44.46
C ALA A 12 3.19 -40.44 -43.20
N ARG A 13 2.90 -39.89 -42.01
CA ARG A 13 1.57 -39.68 -41.36
C ARG A 13 0.92 -40.91 -40.64
N LYS A 14 0.68 -40.73 -39.32
CA LYS A 14 -0.38 -41.29 -38.41
C LYS A 14 -0.26 -42.71 -37.79
N GLN A 15 -0.04 -42.75 -36.47
CA GLN A 15 -0.83 -43.44 -35.41
C GLN A 15 -0.03 -43.36 -34.08
N SER A 16 -0.33 -42.44 -33.16
CA SER A 16 -1.26 -42.55 -32.01
C SER A 16 -1.01 -43.75 -31.06
N SER A 17 -0.56 -43.43 -29.84
CA SER A 17 -1.15 -43.80 -28.53
C SER A 17 -0.14 -44.22 -27.45
N ASN A 18 -0.28 -43.53 -26.30
CA ASN A 18 0.21 -43.79 -24.95
C ASN A 18 1.69 -43.56 -24.55
N PRO A 19 1.89 -42.54 -23.70
CA PRO A 19 2.70 -42.67 -22.51
C PRO A 19 1.80 -42.47 -21.28
N THR A 20 1.24 -43.57 -20.76
CA THR A 20 0.78 -43.61 -19.38
C THR A 20 1.89 -44.20 -18.52
N HIS A 21 2.07 -43.60 -17.35
CA HIS A 21 2.93 -44.00 -16.23
C HIS A 21 4.39 -43.56 -16.24
N GLY A 22 4.64 -42.48 -15.50
CA GLY A 22 5.98 -42.08 -15.06
C GLY A 22 6.03 -40.79 -14.25
N TYR A 23 4.97 -40.40 -13.53
CA TYR A 23 5.09 -39.33 -12.52
C TYR A 23 5.30 -39.98 -11.16
N PRO A 24 6.42 -39.70 -10.45
CA PRO A 24 6.63 -40.24 -9.13
C PRO A 24 5.54 -39.70 -8.18
N GLN A 25 4.95 -40.61 -7.41
CA GLN A 25 3.95 -40.38 -6.35
C GLN A 25 4.56 -39.59 -5.18
N ILE A 26 4.99 -38.35 -5.40
CA ILE A 26 5.58 -37.51 -4.35
C ILE A 26 4.47 -36.64 -3.75
N TYR A 27 4.22 -36.83 -2.45
CA TYR A 27 3.24 -36.20 -1.57
C TYR A 27 1.79 -36.73 -1.63
N LYS A 28 1.54 -37.88 -0.97
CA LYS A 28 0.26 -38.09 -0.26
C LYS A 28 0.18 -37.07 0.88
N HIS A 29 -0.37 -35.89 0.61
CA HIS A 29 -0.67 -34.92 1.67
C HIS A 29 -1.82 -35.50 2.51
N ASN A 30 -1.50 -36.04 3.68
CA ASN A 30 -2.52 -36.54 4.60
C ASN A 30 -3.43 -35.36 4.98
N ARG A 31 -4.73 -35.47 4.69
CA ARG A 31 -5.68 -34.39 4.92
C ARG A 31 -5.77 -34.16 6.44
N ASN A 32 -5.22 -33.04 6.92
CA ASN A 32 -5.25 -32.69 8.34
C ASN A 32 -6.65 -32.23 8.73
N ASN A 33 -7.56 -33.19 8.90
CA ASN A 33 -8.96 -32.94 9.21
C ASN A 33 -9.13 -32.10 10.48
N GLY A 34 -8.30 -32.30 11.50
CA GLY A 34 -8.33 -31.51 12.74
C GLY A 34 -8.05 -30.01 12.53
N LEU A 35 -7.05 -29.65 11.72
CA LEU A 35 -6.76 -28.24 11.43
C LEU A 35 -7.88 -27.62 10.59
N ALA A 36 -8.40 -28.33 9.60
CA ALA A 36 -9.52 -27.87 8.79
C ALA A 36 -10.75 -27.57 9.65
N ILE A 37 -11.08 -28.45 10.61
CA ILE A 37 -12.18 -28.26 11.56
C ILE A 37 -11.98 -27.00 12.41
N LEU A 38 -10.78 -26.80 12.97
CA LEU A 38 -10.49 -25.62 13.77
C LEU A 38 -10.61 -24.32 12.96
N VAL A 39 -10.08 -24.29 11.74
CA VAL A 39 -10.18 -23.12 10.86
C VAL A 39 -11.63 -22.88 10.43
N SER A 40 -12.40 -23.92 10.14
CA SER A 40 -13.84 -23.81 9.86
C SER A 40 -14.62 -23.26 11.04
N ALA A 41 -14.35 -23.75 12.27
CA ALA A 41 -14.97 -23.22 13.48
C ALA A 41 -14.62 -21.73 13.68
N ALA A 42 -13.36 -21.34 13.45
CA ALA A 42 -12.94 -19.94 13.48
C ALA A 42 -13.74 -19.08 12.47
N ILE A 43 -13.85 -19.52 11.21
CA ILE A 43 -14.61 -18.80 10.17
C ILE A 43 -16.07 -18.61 10.55
N ILE A 44 -16.72 -19.68 11.05
CA ILE A 44 -18.12 -19.63 11.47
C ILE A 44 -18.28 -18.66 12.64
N SER A 45 -17.38 -18.71 13.64
CA SER A 45 -17.42 -17.81 14.79
C SER A 45 -17.18 -16.35 14.41
N VAL A 46 -16.29 -16.06 13.46
CA VAL A 46 -16.05 -14.70 12.95
C VAL A 46 -17.26 -14.18 12.18
N LEU A 47 -17.89 -15.02 11.35
CA LEU A 47 -19.12 -14.62 10.65
C LEU A 47 -20.23 -14.32 11.64
N ALA A 48 -20.42 -15.18 12.65
CA ALA A 48 -21.38 -14.94 13.72
C ALA A 48 -21.09 -13.65 14.50
N LEU A 49 -19.81 -13.37 14.79
CA LEU A 49 -19.39 -12.12 15.45
C LEU A 49 -19.73 -10.89 14.61
N ILE A 50 -19.42 -10.91 13.31
CA ILE A 50 -19.73 -9.79 12.38
C ILE A 50 -21.24 -9.58 12.26
N THR A 51 -22.02 -10.65 12.15
CA THR A 51 -23.49 -10.58 12.14
C THR A 51 -24.02 -9.98 13.45
N LEU A 52 -23.50 -10.42 14.60
CA LEU A 52 -23.87 -9.90 15.91
C LEU A 52 -23.44 -8.42 16.08
N GLY A 53 -22.30 -8.02 15.54
CA GLY A 53 -21.88 -6.61 15.49
C GLY A 53 -22.84 -5.75 14.65
N GLY A 54 -23.38 -6.31 13.56
CA GLY A 54 -24.49 -5.72 12.82
C GLY A 54 -25.75 -5.54 13.69
N THR A 55 -26.09 -6.53 14.52
CA THR A 55 -27.18 -6.43 15.49
C THR A 55 -26.92 -5.35 16.55
N VAL A 56 -25.71 -5.30 17.13
CA VAL A 56 -25.30 -4.26 18.09
C VAL A 56 -25.52 -2.87 17.49
N ARG A 57 -25.10 -2.67 16.23
CA ARG A 57 -25.25 -1.38 15.54
C ARG A 57 -26.72 -1.02 15.29
N VAL A 58 -27.51 -1.96 14.78
CA VAL A 58 -28.91 -1.73 14.39
C VAL A 58 -29.83 -1.53 15.60
N THR A 59 -29.47 -2.12 16.74
CA THR A 59 -30.18 -1.93 18.02
C THR A 59 -29.63 -0.77 18.85
N GLU A 60 -28.66 -0.01 18.31
CA GLU A 60 -27.98 1.10 18.99
C GLU A 60 -27.32 0.70 20.32
N SER A 61 -27.00 -0.58 20.49
CA SER A 61 -26.45 -1.15 21.72
C SER A 61 -24.93 -0.99 21.84
N GLY A 62 -24.28 -0.15 21.01
CA GLY A 62 -22.82 -0.07 20.93
C GLY A 62 -22.12 0.57 22.14
N LEU A 63 -22.89 1.17 23.06
CA LEU A 63 -22.44 1.69 24.36
C LEU A 63 -23.18 1.02 25.53
N GLY A 64 -23.73 -0.19 25.32
CA GLY A 64 -24.33 -1.00 26.37
C GLY A 64 -23.36 -1.37 27.50
N CYS A 65 -22.06 -1.40 27.20
CA CYS A 65 -20.92 -1.50 28.12
C CYS A 65 -19.96 -0.32 27.86
N PRO A 66 -20.08 0.80 28.61
CA PRO A 66 -19.37 2.05 28.29
C PRO A 66 -17.86 2.01 28.62
N ASP A 67 -17.42 1.06 29.42
CA ASP A 67 -16.03 0.82 29.80
C ASP A 67 -15.45 -0.39 29.05
N TRP A 68 -14.11 -0.49 29.08
CA TRP A 68 -13.35 -1.57 28.47
C TRP A 68 -12.05 -1.78 29.25
N PRO A 69 -11.64 -3.02 29.58
CA PRO A 69 -12.21 -4.30 29.13
C PRO A 69 -13.42 -4.79 29.94
N LEU A 70 -13.73 -4.15 31.07
CA LEU A 70 -14.88 -4.47 31.92
C LEU A 70 -16.20 -3.94 31.30
N CYS A 71 -17.34 -4.32 31.90
CA CYS A 71 -18.66 -3.79 31.55
C CYS A 71 -19.38 -3.34 32.82
N HIS A 72 -19.62 -2.04 32.96
CA HIS A 72 -20.07 -1.36 34.17
C HIS A 72 -19.20 -1.72 35.38
N GLY A 73 -17.87 -1.70 35.20
CA GLY A 73 -16.89 -2.03 36.25
C GLY A 73 -16.86 -3.51 36.65
N SER A 74 -17.62 -4.38 35.97
CA SER A 74 -17.76 -5.80 36.28
C SER A 74 -17.26 -6.70 35.14
N LEU A 75 -16.77 -7.90 35.48
CA LEU A 75 -16.39 -8.93 34.50
C LEU A 75 -17.61 -9.57 33.83
N ILE A 76 -18.70 -9.73 34.58
CA ILE A 76 -20.00 -10.20 34.09
C ILE A 76 -20.90 -8.99 34.03
N ALA A 77 -21.51 -8.76 32.86
CA ALA A 77 -22.33 -7.59 32.66
C ALA A 77 -23.63 -7.64 33.49
N PRO A 78 -24.10 -6.50 34.01
CA PRO A 78 -25.38 -6.42 34.70
C PRO A 78 -26.54 -6.69 33.74
N ALA A 79 -27.70 -7.03 34.29
CA ALA A 79 -28.87 -7.31 33.48
C ALA A 79 -29.42 -6.05 32.80
N GLY A 80 -29.37 -6.01 31.47
CA GLY A 80 -29.98 -4.94 30.67
C GLY A 80 -29.98 -5.27 29.17
N PHE A 81 -31.01 -4.86 28.43
CA PHE A 81 -31.18 -5.23 27.02
C PHE A 81 -29.96 -4.85 26.15
N HIS A 82 -29.60 -3.56 26.12
CA HIS A 82 -28.45 -3.08 25.35
C HIS A 82 -27.12 -3.65 25.87
N THR A 83 -27.00 -3.75 27.20
CA THR A 83 -25.83 -4.30 27.87
C THR A 83 -25.58 -5.76 27.50
N TRP A 84 -26.62 -6.61 27.51
CA TRP A 84 -26.50 -8.02 27.12
C TRP A 84 -26.18 -8.20 25.65
N ILE A 85 -26.70 -7.33 24.77
CA ILE A 85 -26.37 -7.40 23.33
C ILE A 85 -24.89 -7.10 23.12
N GLU A 86 -24.36 -6.03 23.70
CA GLU A 86 -22.93 -5.70 23.58
C GLU A 86 -22.04 -6.73 24.29
N PHE A 87 -22.42 -7.17 25.49
CA PHE A 87 -21.68 -8.17 26.23
C PHE A 87 -21.63 -9.51 25.50
N SER A 88 -22.73 -9.92 24.85
CA SER A 88 -22.77 -11.12 24.00
C SER A 88 -21.78 -10.99 22.83
N HIS A 89 -21.67 -9.81 22.22
CA HIS A 89 -20.67 -9.55 21.19
C HIS A 89 -19.24 -9.71 21.72
N ARG A 90 -18.94 -9.17 22.90
CA ARG A 90 -17.64 -9.34 23.58
C ARG A 90 -17.36 -10.82 23.89
N LEU A 91 -18.35 -11.57 24.36
CA LEU A 91 -18.21 -13.00 24.65
C LEU A 91 -17.89 -13.81 23.39
N VAL A 92 -18.61 -13.58 22.29
CA VAL A 92 -18.32 -14.25 21.00
C VAL A 92 -16.93 -13.87 20.49
N ALA A 93 -16.45 -12.65 20.73
CA ALA A 93 -15.09 -12.25 20.36
C ALA A 93 -14.01 -13.08 21.09
N THR A 94 -14.24 -13.46 22.35
CA THR A 94 -13.32 -14.38 23.06
C THR A 94 -13.29 -15.78 22.44
N VAL A 95 -14.44 -16.28 21.97
CA VAL A 95 -14.55 -17.57 21.26
C VAL A 95 -13.81 -17.52 19.92
N VAL A 96 -13.92 -16.40 19.19
CA VAL A 96 -13.15 -16.17 17.96
C VAL A 96 -11.65 -16.21 18.25
N ALA A 97 -11.18 -15.47 19.26
CA ALA A 97 -9.76 -15.44 19.63
C ALA A 97 -9.25 -16.85 19.98
N PHE A 98 -10.02 -17.62 20.75
CA PHE A 98 -9.70 -18.99 21.10
C PHE A 98 -9.52 -19.88 19.85
N PHE A 99 -10.46 -19.89 18.91
CA PHE A 99 -10.35 -20.74 17.72
C PHE A 99 -9.23 -20.30 16.79
N VAL A 100 -9.03 -19.00 16.59
CA VAL A 100 -7.95 -18.47 15.72
C VAL A 100 -6.58 -18.81 16.30
N PHE A 101 -6.34 -18.54 17.58
CA PHE A 101 -5.06 -18.84 18.21
C PHE A 101 -4.80 -20.35 18.30
N SER A 102 -5.82 -21.15 18.62
CA SER A 102 -5.71 -22.61 18.63
C SER A 102 -5.38 -23.17 17.26
N ALA A 103 -6.02 -22.69 16.19
CA ALA A 103 -5.71 -23.08 14.82
C ALA A 103 -4.26 -22.72 14.44
N THR A 104 -3.79 -21.54 14.82
CA THR A 104 -2.40 -21.11 14.59
C THR A 104 -1.41 -22.00 15.33
N VAL A 105 -1.58 -22.20 16.64
CA VAL A 105 -0.70 -23.05 17.44
C VAL A 105 -0.69 -24.48 16.89
N PHE A 106 -1.84 -25.04 16.55
CA PHE A 106 -1.97 -26.39 15.98
C PHE A 106 -1.26 -26.50 14.62
N ALA A 107 -1.41 -25.49 13.75
CA ALA A 107 -0.73 -25.46 12.45
C ALA A 107 0.80 -25.41 12.57
N TYR A 108 1.34 -24.69 13.56
CA TYR A 108 2.78 -24.63 13.81
C TYR A 108 3.31 -25.87 14.53
N LYS A 109 2.55 -26.47 15.47
CA LYS A 109 2.93 -27.71 16.16
C LYS A 109 3.00 -28.91 15.21
N ILE A 110 2.02 -29.04 14.33
CA ILE A 110 2.00 -30.17 13.38
C ILE A 110 3.07 -30.01 12.30
N ASN A 111 3.46 -28.76 11.97
CA ASN A 111 4.47 -28.41 10.96
C ASN A 111 4.28 -29.17 9.62
N ARG A 112 3.05 -29.55 9.29
CA ARG A 112 2.67 -30.24 8.05
C ARG A 112 1.56 -29.44 7.38
N GLY A 113 1.83 -28.96 6.18
CA GLY A 113 0.91 -28.13 5.41
C GLY A 113 1.64 -27.07 4.57
N PRO A 114 0.96 -26.42 3.62
CA PRO A 114 1.56 -25.34 2.85
C PRO A 114 2.00 -24.17 3.74
N SER A 115 3.15 -23.54 3.43
CA SER A 115 3.67 -22.41 4.22
C SER A 115 2.71 -21.21 4.24
N HIS A 116 1.97 -20.99 3.16
CA HIS A 116 0.97 -19.92 3.09
C HIS A 116 -0.22 -20.12 4.03
N THR A 117 -0.63 -21.36 4.36
CA THR A 117 -1.66 -21.61 5.37
C THR A 117 -1.22 -21.10 6.75
N ARG A 118 0.03 -21.40 7.13
CA ARG A 118 0.59 -20.93 8.41
C ARG A 118 0.78 -19.41 8.44
N ALA A 119 1.20 -18.81 7.32
CA ALA A 119 1.32 -17.37 7.21
C ALA A 119 -0.04 -16.67 7.34
N ALA A 120 -1.10 -17.21 6.71
CA ALA A 120 -2.45 -16.68 6.82
C ALA A 120 -3.01 -16.78 8.25
N LEU A 121 -2.77 -17.89 8.95
CA LEU A 121 -3.19 -18.05 10.35
C LEU A 121 -2.42 -17.13 11.31
N LEU A 122 -1.12 -16.94 11.08
CA LEU A 122 -0.33 -15.97 11.85
C LEU A 122 -0.83 -14.54 11.63
N LEU A 123 -1.09 -14.16 10.37
CA LEU A 123 -1.66 -12.86 10.04
C LEU A 123 -3.03 -12.67 10.73
N ALA A 124 -3.92 -13.67 10.67
CA ALA A 124 -5.21 -13.61 11.35
C ALA A 124 -5.04 -13.42 12.87
N SER A 125 -4.06 -14.08 13.48
CA SER A 125 -3.78 -13.95 14.92
C SER A 125 -3.29 -12.55 15.29
N ILE A 126 -2.38 -11.98 14.49
CA ILE A 126 -1.91 -10.59 14.69
C ILE A 126 -3.09 -9.62 14.54
N LEU A 127 -3.91 -9.80 13.51
CA LEU A 127 -5.07 -8.96 13.27
C LEU A 127 -6.11 -9.07 14.39
N VAL A 128 -6.33 -10.25 15.00
CA VAL A 128 -7.20 -10.38 16.18
C VAL A 128 -6.69 -9.54 17.35
N VAL A 129 -5.38 -9.50 17.61
CA VAL A 129 -4.81 -8.65 18.67
C VAL A 129 -5.04 -7.18 18.36
N VAL A 130 -4.81 -6.76 17.13
CA VAL A 130 -5.08 -5.37 16.69
C VAL A 130 -6.57 -5.06 16.81
N GLU A 131 -7.45 -6.00 16.44
CA GLU A 131 -8.90 -5.85 16.49
C GLU A 131 -9.43 -5.68 17.92
N ILE A 132 -8.84 -6.37 18.90
CA ILE A 132 -9.17 -6.21 20.32
C ILE A 132 -8.84 -4.77 20.77
N LEU A 133 -7.68 -4.25 20.38
CA LEU A 133 -7.28 -2.87 20.73
C LEU A 133 -8.15 -1.82 20.04
N VAL A 134 -8.44 -2.00 18.75
CA VAL A 134 -9.30 -1.09 17.98
C VAL A 134 -10.74 -1.15 18.50
N GLY A 135 -11.25 -2.33 18.85
CA GLY A 135 -12.58 -2.49 19.47
C GLY A 135 -12.70 -1.76 20.81
N GLY A 136 -11.68 -1.83 21.66
CA GLY A 136 -11.61 -1.04 22.90
C GLY A 136 -11.60 0.47 22.61
N LEU A 137 -10.77 0.91 21.66
CA LEU A 137 -10.74 2.31 21.22
C LEU A 137 -12.11 2.78 20.70
N THR A 138 -12.81 1.95 19.94
CA THR A 138 -14.14 2.25 19.38
C THR A 138 -15.18 2.53 20.48
N VAL A 139 -15.15 1.78 21.59
CA VAL A 139 -16.02 2.05 22.75
C VAL A 139 -15.57 3.32 23.48
N LEU A 140 -14.28 3.43 23.82
CA LEU A 140 -13.74 4.54 24.61
C LEU A 140 -13.81 5.90 23.92
N THR A 141 -13.97 5.92 22.61
CA THR A 141 -14.13 7.16 21.81
C THR A 141 -15.58 7.47 21.47
N GLU A 142 -16.54 6.70 21.98
CA GLU A 142 -17.98 6.86 21.75
C GLU A 142 -18.40 6.61 20.29
N LEU A 143 -17.89 5.52 19.70
CA LEU A 143 -18.28 5.01 18.36
C LEU A 143 -18.10 5.97 17.16
N PRO A 144 -16.98 6.72 17.01
CA PRO A 144 -16.76 7.55 15.83
C PRO A 144 -16.90 6.73 14.53
N PRO A 145 -17.51 7.28 13.46
CA PRO A 145 -17.70 6.56 12.20
C PRO A 145 -16.41 5.96 11.64
N ALA A 146 -15.29 6.67 11.82
CA ALA A 146 -13.98 6.24 11.36
C ALA A 146 -13.45 5.02 12.13
N THR A 147 -13.56 5.00 13.47
CA THR A 147 -13.06 3.88 14.30
C THR A 147 -13.93 2.64 14.13
N VAL A 148 -15.26 2.80 14.07
CA VAL A 148 -16.20 1.69 13.77
C VAL A 148 -15.92 1.09 12.39
N THR A 149 -15.65 1.93 11.38
CA THR A 149 -15.32 1.45 10.03
C THR A 149 -13.96 0.76 9.98
N LEU A 150 -12.96 1.26 10.72
CA LEU A 150 -11.66 0.62 10.85
C LEU A 150 -11.77 -0.76 11.51
N HIS A 151 -12.54 -0.85 12.59
CA HIS A 151 -12.85 -2.11 13.29
C HIS A 151 -13.44 -3.14 12.32
N LEU A 152 -14.54 -2.78 11.62
CA LEU A 152 -15.13 -3.67 10.62
C LEU A 152 -14.12 -4.07 9.53
N GLY A 153 -13.27 -3.15 9.06
CA GLY A 153 -12.26 -3.44 8.06
C GLY A 153 -11.26 -4.50 8.49
N ILE A 154 -10.79 -4.44 9.74
CA ILE A 154 -9.89 -5.45 10.31
C ILE A 154 -10.62 -6.79 10.45
N ALA A 155 -11.88 -6.82 10.89
CA ALA A 155 -12.70 -8.04 10.91
C ALA A 155 -12.81 -8.70 9.52
N GLN A 156 -13.02 -7.92 8.44
CA GLN A 156 -13.04 -8.44 7.07
C GLN A 156 -11.70 -9.04 6.64
N LEU A 157 -10.58 -8.45 7.09
CA LEU A 157 -9.23 -8.99 6.83
C LEU A 157 -8.96 -10.29 7.60
N ILE A 158 -9.40 -10.39 8.86
CA ILE A 158 -9.34 -11.63 9.65
C ILE A 158 -10.11 -12.73 8.91
N PHE A 159 -11.36 -12.45 8.53
CA PHE A 159 -12.20 -13.41 7.80
C PHE A 159 -11.56 -13.87 6.49
N SER A 160 -11.05 -12.93 5.68
CA SER A 160 -10.36 -13.22 4.42
C SER A 160 -9.11 -14.07 4.63
N SER A 161 -8.32 -13.79 5.68
CA SER A 161 -7.12 -14.55 6.01
C SER A 161 -7.46 -16.00 6.40
N LEU A 162 -8.53 -16.20 7.16
CA LEU A 162 -8.99 -17.55 7.51
C LEU A 162 -9.49 -18.34 6.28
N ILE A 163 -10.17 -17.69 5.33
CA ILE A 163 -10.54 -18.34 4.06
C ILE A 163 -9.28 -18.79 3.29
N LEU A 164 -8.26 -17.94 3.19
CA LEU A 164 -6.97 -18.29 2.58
C LEU A 164 -6.27 -19.46 3.28
N ALA A 165 -6.45 -19.61 4.59
CA ALA A 165 -5.95 -20.75 5.34
C ALA A 165 -6.75 -22.03 5.07
N LEU A 166 -8.09 -21.94 4.98
CA LEU A 166 -8.99 -23.09 4.85
C LEU A 166 -8.95 -23.76 3.47
N VAL A 167 -9.02 -22.97 2.39
CA VAL A 167 -9.14 -23.51 1.02
C VAL A 167 -8.03 -24.54 0.68
N PRO A 168 -6.73 -24.29 0.97
CA PRO A 168 -5.68 -25.30 0.81
C PRO A 168 -5.90 -26.61 1.58
N LEU A 169 -6.55 -26.55 2.74
CA LEU A 169 -6.80 -27.73 3.59
C LEU A 169 -7.96 -28.58 3.05
N LEU A 170 -8.91 -27.95 2.36
CA LEU A 170 -10.07 -28.62 1.79
C LEU A 170 -9.82 -29.17 0.38
N LEU A 171 -9.00 -28.50 -0.43
CA LEU A 171 -8.81 -28.82 -1.84
C LEU A 171 -7.42 -29.38 -2.13
N THR A 172 -7.35 -30.60 -2.63
CA THR A 172 -6.08 -31.34 -2.79
C THR A 172 -5.38 -31.12 -4.12
N ARG A 173 -6.08 -30.72 -5.20
CA ARG A 173 -5.48 -30.42 -6.52
C ARG A 173 -6.37 -29.46 -7.34
N PRO A 174 -6.02 -28.17 -7.48
CA PRO A 174 -6.71 -27.31 -8.41
C PRO A 174 -6.20 -27.53 -9.84
N THR A 175 -7.08 -27.42 -10.84
CA THR A 175 -6.72 -27.54 -12.27
C THR A 175 -5.87 -26.34 -12.70
N PRO A 176 -4.65 -26.52 -13.24
CA PRO A 176 -3.74 -25.42 -13.55
C PRO A 176 -4.34 -24.43 -14.56
N LEU A 177 -4.08 -23.14 -14.34
CA LEU A 177 -4.48 -22.02 -15.19
C LEU A 177 -3.23 -21.42 -15.85
N PRO A 178 -3.37 -20.78 -17.02
CA PRO A 178 -2.28 -20.05 -17.65
C PRO A 178 -1.77 -18.91 -16.74
N VAL A 179 -0.45 -18.76 -16.64
CA VAL A 179 0.19 -17.67 -15.89
C VAL A 179 -0.22 -16.31 -16.46
N GLY A 180 -0.60 -15.37 -15.60
CA GLY A 180 -1.04 -14.03 -16.01
C GLY A 180 -2.50 -14.00 -16.46
N SER A 181 -3.32 -14.94 -15.98
CA SER A 181 -4.72 -15.07 -16.33
C SER A 181 -5.49 -13.77 -16.02
N PRO A 182 -6.41 -13.34 -16.91
CA PRO A 182 -7.31 -12.23 -16.60
C PRO A 182 -8.17 -12.53 -15.37
N LEU A 183 -8.41 -13.81 -15.05
CA LEU A 183 -9.20 -14.26 -13.91
C LEU A 183 -8.68 -13.69 -12.58
N LEU A 184 -7.37 -13.78 -12.33
CA LEU A 184 -6.79 -13.32 -11.08
C LEU A 184 -6.90 -11.80 -10.92
N ARG A 185 -6.79 -11.06 -12.01
CA ARG A 185 -6.95 -9.59 -12.03
C ARG A 185 -8.39 -9.20 -11.69
N TRP A 186 -9.38 -9.83 -12.32
CA TRP A 186 -10.78 -9.59 -12.05
C TRP A 186 -11.20 -10.03 -10.64
N ALA A 187 -10.67 -11.16 -10.14
CA ALA A 187 -10.88 -11.59 -8.76
C ALA A 187 -10.30 -10.57 -7.77
N THR A 188 -9.07 -10.08 -8.01
CA THR A 188 -8.43 -9.05 -7.17
C THR A 188 -9.23 -7.76 -7.17
N LEU A 189 -9.64 -7.27 -8.35
CA LEU A 189 -10.47 -6.08 -8.48
C LEU A 189 -11.80 -6.25 -7.72
N SER A 190 -12.46 -7.42 -7.86
CA SER A 190 -13.70 -7.72 -7.16
C SER A 190 -13.53 -7.69 -5.64
N ILE A 191 -12.48 -8.33 -5.11
CA ILE A 191 -12.16 -8.33 -3.67
C ILE A 191 -11.95 -6.90 -3.16
N VAL A 192 -11.14 -6.10 -3.85
CA VAL A 192 -10.85 -4.71 -3.48
C VAL A 192 -12.14 -3.89 -3.51
N MET A 193 -12.95 -4.02 -4.56
CA MET A 193 -14.21 -3.29 -4.67
C MET A 193 -15.22 -3.72 -3.61
N THR A 194 -15.28 -5.00 -3.22
CA THR A 194 -16.14 -5.48 -2.13
C THR A 194 -15.71 -4.82 -0.83
N LEU A 195 -14.41 -4.88 -0.48
CA LEU A 195 -13.87 -4.25 0.72
C LEU A 195 -14.16 -2.74 0.75
N VAL A 196 -13.83 -2.02 -0.32
CA VAL A 196 -14.07 -0.56 -0.39
C VAL A 196 -15.57 -0.25 -0.24
N THR A 197 -16.44 -0.99 -0.94
CA THR A 197 -17.90 -0.78 -0.85
C THR A 197 -18.43 -1.07 0.56
N THR A 198 -17.96 -2.12 1.21
CA THR A 198 -18.32 -2.47 2.60
C THR A 198 -17.87 -1.40 3.59
N LEU A 199 -16.63 -0.89 3.46
CA LEU A 199 -16.11 0.16 4.34
C LEU A 199 -16.86 1.49 4.15
N VAL A 200 -17.11 1.88 2.90
CA VAL A 200 -17.91 3.07 2.61
C VAL A 200 -19.34 2.90 3.12
N GLY A 201 -19.93 1.70 2.98
CA GLY A 201 -21.25 1.39 3.54
C GLY A 201 -21.29 1.54 5.07
N SER A 202 -20.29 0.99 5.77
CA SER A 202 -20.12 1.18 7.22
C SER A 202 -20.01 2.65 7.61
N TYR A 203 -19.21 3.43 6.86
CA TYR A 203 -19.05 4.86 7.13
C TYR A 203 -20.35 5.64 6.86
N VAL A 204 -21.12 5.29 5.83
CA VAL A 204 -22.44 5.87 5.55
C VAL A 204 -23.40 5.65 6.71
N VAL A 205 -23.46 4.44 7.26
CA VAL A 205 -24.25 4.13 8.47
C VAL A 205 -23.72 4.89 9.69
N GLY A 206 -22.38 4.95 9.82
CA GLY A 206 -21.67 5.72 10.84
C GLY A 206 -22.07 7.18 10.89
N ALA A 207 -22.06 7.82 9.73
CA ALA A 207 -22.29 9.25 9.53
C ALA A 207 -23.78 9.65 9.51
N GLY A 208 -24.70 8.73 9.82
CA GLY A 208 -26.15 8.99 9.81
C GLY A 208 -26.75 9.17 8.41
N ALA A 209 -26.06 8.74 7.35
CA ALA A 209 -26.48 8.95 5.97
C ALA A 209 -27.41 7.86 5.42
N SER A 210 -27.73 6.80 6.19
CA SER A 210 -28.56 5.68 5.73
C SER A 210 -29.94 6.09 5.21
N GLY A 211 -30.64 6.97 5.94
CA GLY A 211 -31.98 7.44 5.57
C GLY A 211 -32.00 8.55 4.51
N ALA A 212 -30.83 9.02 4.05
CA ALA A 212 -30.74 10.19 3.16
C ALA A 212 -31.24 9.91 1.73
N CYS A 213 -31.37 8.64 1.35
CA CYS A 213 -31.93 8.22 0.05
C CYS A 213 -33.04 7.18 0.30
N PRO A 214 -34.31 7.61 0.47
CA PRO A 214 -35.41 6.70 0.80
C PRO A 214 -35.82 5.80 -0.39
N ASP A 215 -35.58 6.25 -1.62
CA ASP A 215 -35.92 5.48 -2.82
C ASP A 215 -34.82 4.49 -3.23
N TRP A 216 -35.17 3.52 -4.07
CA TRP A 216 -34.22 2.64 -4.76
C TRP A 216 -34.70 2.37 -6.19
N PRO A 217 -33.83 2.47 -7.22
CA PRO A 217 -32.39 2.73 -7.16
C PRO A 217 -31.99 4.21 -7.08
N SER A 218 -32.91 5.15 -7.32
CA SER A 218 -32.69 6.61 -7.23
C SER A 218 -32.65 7.12 -5.79
N CYS A 219 -32.21 8.35 -5.56
CA CYS A 219 -32.11 8.96 -4.22
C CYS A 219 -33.08 10.15 -4.03
N GLY A 220 -33.97 10.42 -4.98
CA GLY A 220 -34.73 11.67 -5.00
C GLY A 220 -33.82 12.88 -5.23
N ALA A 221 -33.95 13.93 -4.42
CA ALA A 221 -33.14 15.15 -4.51
C ALA A 221 -31.72 14.95 -3.91
N LEU A 222 -30.70 15.42 -4.63
CA LEU A 222 -29.29 15.39 -4.18
C LEU A 222 -28.85 16.76 -3.64
N ASP A 223 -29.57 17.26 -2.64
CA ASP A 223 -29.43 18.62 -2.12
C ASP A 223 -28.47 18.75 -0.93
N ASN A 224 -28.09 17.64 -0.29
CA ASN A 224 -27.29 17.65 0.92
C ASN A 224 -26.13 16.65 0.92
N ILE A 225 -25.16 16.88 1.81
CA ILE A 225 -23.94 16.08 1.90
C ILE A 225 -24.19 14.61 2.33
N LEU A 226 -25.26 14.32 3.07
CA LEU A 226 -25.61 12.96 3.48
C LEU A 226 -26.13 12.15 2.29
N ALA A 227 -26.95 12.75 1.43
CA ALA A 227 -27.42 12.15 0.19
C ALA A 227 -26.22 11.81 -0.73
N TRP A 228 -25.25 12.72 -0.85
CA TRP A 228 -24.02 12.46 -1.61
C TRP A 228 -23.17 11.33 -1.01
N LYS A 229 -23.04 11.26 0.32
CA LYS A 229 -22.35 10.15 1.01
C LYS A 229 -23.03 8.81 0.72
N HIS A 230 -24.36 8.76 0.80
CA HIS A 230 -25.13 7.55 0.50
C HIS A 230 -25.03 7.16 -0.98
N MET A 231 -25.09 8.13 -1.90
CA MET A 231 -24.93 7.86 -3.33
C MET A 231 -23.54 7.36 -3.70
N ALA A 232 -22.49 7.84 -3.04
CA ALA A 232 -21.13 7.31 -3.24
C ALA A 232 -21.07 5.80 -3.00
N HIS A 233 -21.74 5.29 -1.96
CA HIS A 233 -21.85 3.86 -1.71
C HIS A 233 -22.58 3.12 -2.86
N ARG A 234 -23.69 3.66 -3.37
CA ARG A 234 -24.44 3.05 -4.50
C ARG A 234 -23.63 3.02 -5.80
N PHE A 235 -22.89 4.09 -6.11
CA PHE A 235 -22.02 4.11 -7.29
C PHE A 235 -20.88 3.08 -7.18
N LEU A 236 -20.27 2.96 -6.01
CA LEU A 236 -19.27 1.92 -5.75
C LEU A 236 -19.86 0.51 -5.87
N ALA A 237 -21.10 0.31 -5.40
CA ALA A 237 -21.81 -0.96 -5.55
C ALA A 237 -22.05 -1.32 -7.03
N ILE A 238 -22.37 -0.35 -7.90
CA ILE A 238 -22.47 -0.59 -9.35
C ILE A 238 -21.12 -1.02 -9.94
N ILE A 239 -20.03 -0.35 -9.57
CA ILE A 239 -18.68 -0.72 -10.01
C ILE A 239 -18.32 -2.13 -9.52
N LEU A 240 -18.70 -2.48 -8.29
CA LEU A 240 -18.55 -3.82 -7.74
C LEU A 240 -19.33 -4.87 -8.57
N VAL A 241 -20.58 -4.58 -8.95
CA VAL A 241 -21.37 -5.47 -9.82
C VAL A 241 -20.65 -5.71 -11.16
N LEU A 242 -20.10 -4.67 -11.77
CA LEU A 242 -19.33 -4.80 -13.01
C LEU A 242 -18.04 -5.60 -12.80
N ALA A 243 -17.33 -5.38 -11.69
CA ALA A 243 -16.11 -6.12 -11.36
C ALA A 243 -16.38 -7.63 -11.18
N VAL A 244 -17.40 -7.98 -10.39
CA VAL A 244 -17.80 -9.37 -10.16
C VAL A 244 -18.39 -9.99 -11.44
N GLY A 245 -19.16 -9.22 -12.21
CA GLY A 245 -19.66 -9.65 -13.52
C GLY A 245 -18.53 -9.99 -14.50
N GLY A 246 -17.49 -9.15 -14.56
CA GLY A 246 -16.27 -9.42 -15.33
C GLY A 246 -15.51 -10.66 -14.82
N PHE A 247 -15.39 -10.83 -13.50
CA PHE A 247 -14.83 -12.05 -12.90
C PHE A 247 -15.62 -13.30 -13.30
N VAL A 248 -16.96 -13.27 -13.20
CA VAL A 248 -17.83 -14.40 -13.56
C VAL A 248 -17.72 -14.70 -15.06
N TRP A 249 -17.79 -13.69 -15.91
CA TRP A 249 -17.66 -13.85 -17.36
C TRP A 249 -16.34 -14.53 -17.73
N VAL A 250 -15.22 -14.06 -17.17
CA VAL A 250 -13.91 -14.68 -17.38
C VAL A 250 -13.86 -16.09 -16.78
N ALA A 251 -14.38 -16.31 -15.57
CA ALA A 251 -14.44 -17.63 -14.93
C ALA A 251 -15.16 -18.67 -15.79
N TRP A 252 -16.24 -18.27 -16.48
CA TRP A 252 -17.01 -19.15 -17.36
C TRP A 252 -16.31 -19.48 -18.69
N SER A 253 -15.31 -18.69 -19.10
CA SER A 253 -14.44 -19.04 -20.23
C SER A 253 -13.56 -20.27 -19.93
N TYR A 254 -13.25 -20.54 -18.66
CA TYR A 254 -12.46 -21.69 -18.21
C TYR A 254 -13.29 -22.97 -18.03
N ARG A 255 -13.87 -23.47 -19.13
CA ARG A 255 -14.82 -24.61 -19.14
C ARG A 255 -14.31 -25.90 -18.49
N HIS A 256 -12.99 -26.10 -18.45
CA HIS A 256 -12.36 -27.31 -17.90
C HIS A 256 -12.27 -27.34 -16.37
N SER A 257 -12.44 -26.21 -15.68
CA SER A 257 -12.36 -26.16 -14.20
C SER A 257 -13.73 -26.11 -13.54
N LYS A 258 -14.21 -27.26 -13.04
CA LYS A 258 -15.47 -27.34 -12.28
C LYS A 258 -15.46 -26.49 -11.00
N GLN A 259 -14.30 -26.36 -10.36
CA GLN A 259 -14.15 -25.60 -9.11
C GLN A 259 -14.34 -24.10 -9.33
N ILE A 260 -13.69 -23.53 -10.36
CA ILE A 260 -13.80 -22.10 -10.70
C ILE A 260 -15.23 -21.73 -11.09
N ARG A 261 -15.93 -22.60 -11.83
CA ARG A 261 -17.34 -22.39 -12.18
C ARG A 261 -18.30 -22.47 -10.98
N ARG A 262 -18.05 -23.39 -10.04
CA ARG A 262 -18.86 -23.50 -8.82
C ARG A 262 -18.68 -22.28 -7.93
N ILE A 263 -17.44 -21.84 -7.71
CA ILE A 263 -17.20 -20.68 -6.85
C ILE A 263 -17.69 -19.38 -7.50
N SER A 264 -17.61 -19.25 -8.84
CA SER A 264 -18.19 -18.08 -9.52
C SER A 264 -19.71 -18.06 -9.42
N LEU A 265 -20.39 -19.21 -9.50
CA LEU A 265 -21.83 -19.31 -9.25
C LEU A 265 -22.19 -18.90 -7.81
N VAL A 266 -21.44 -19.38 -6.82
CA VAL A 266 -21.64 -19.00 -5.40
C VAL A 266 -21.48 -17.49 -5.21
N ALA A 267 -20.43 -16.89 -5.80
CA ALA A 267 -20.23 -15.44 -5.76
C ALA A 267 -21.38 -14.68 -6.45
N SER A 268 -21.90 -15.18 -7.58
CA SER A 268 -23.07 -14.59 -8.24
C SER A 268 -24.31 -14.64 -7.36
N VAL A 269 -24.58 -15.76 -6.68
CA VAL A 269 -25.72 -15.89 -5.76
C VAL A 269 -25.61 -14.88 -4.61
N PHE A 270 -24.45 -14.78 -3.97
CA PHE A 270 -24.25 -13.79 -2.91
C PHE A 270 -24.35 -12.34 -3.41
N LEU A 271 -23.85 -12.04 -4.61
CA LEU A 271 -24.01 -10.71 -5.20
C LEU A 271 -25.48 -10.36 -5.45
N LEU A 272 -26.26 -11.28 -6.02
CA LEU A 272 -27.69 -11.06 -6.26
C LEU A 272 -28.46 -10.89 -4.94
N ALA A 273 -28.15 -11.71 -3.95
CA ALA A 273 -28.72 -11.57 -2.61
C ALA A 273 -28.32 -10.24 -1.96
N GLN A 274 -27.09 -9.76 -2.16
CA GLN A 274 -26.62 -8.47 -1.66
C GLN A 274 -27.40 -7.30 -2.27
N ILE A 275 -27.62 -7.33 -3.59
CA ILE A 275 -28.41 -6.32 -4.30
C ILE A 275 -29.86 -6.34 -3.78
N ALA A 276 -30.44 -7.52 -3.65
CA ALA A 276 -31.80 -7.70 -3.13
C ALA A 276 -31.93 -7.16 -1.69
N MET A 277 -30.98 -7.48 -0.80
CA MET A 277 -31.00 -6.93 0.57
C MET A 277 -30.75 -5.41 0.58
N GLY A 278 -29.92 -4.89 -0.33
CA GLY A 278 -29.70 -3.45 -0.47
C GLY A 278 -30.97 -2.69 -0.87
N ALA A 279 -31.80 -3.28 -1.74
CA ALA A 279 -33.11 -2.76 -2.10
C ALA A 279 -34.16 -2.97 -0.98
N ALA A 280 -34.08 -4.11 -0.28
CA ALA A 280 -35.00 -4.43 0.82
C ALA A 280 -34.85 -3.48 2.01
N ILE A 281 -33.68 -2.85 2.23
CA ILE A 281 -33.49 -1.87 3.32
C ILE A 281 -34.51 -0.73 3.22
N PRO A 282 -34.55 0.10 2.15
CA PRO A 282 -35.56 1.16 2.04
C PRO A 282 -36.99 0.61 1.90
N TRP A 283 -37.20 -0.51 1.18
CA TRP A 283 -38.55 -1.09 1.02
C TRP A 283 -39.17 -1.65 2.30
N SER A 284 -38.34 -1.95 3.31
CA SER A 284 -38.78 -2.40 4.63
C SER A 284 -38.74 -1.30 5.68
N ASP A 285 -38.73 -0.03 5.24
CA ASP A 285 -38.59 1.13 6.12
C ASP A 285 -37.38 1.01 7.05
N PHE A 286 -36.23 0.66 6.46
CA PHE A 286 -34.98 0.45 7.16
C PHE A 286 -35.07 -0.62 8.25
N GLY A 287 -35.80 -1.72 8.01
CA GLY A 287 -35.91 -2.84 8.94
C GLY A 287 -34.57 -3.40 9.43
N ALA A 288 -34.56 -3.97 10.63
CA ALA A 288 -33.34 -4.48 11.25
C ALA A 288 -32.73 -5.67 10.49
N LEU A 289 -33.58 -6.62 10.09
CA LEU A 289 -33.16 -7.86 9.46
C LEU A 289 -32.45 -7.63 8.11
N PRO A 290 -32.98 -6.84 7.15
CA PRO A 290 -32.28 -6.54 5.90
C PRO A 290 -30.92 -5.87 6.11
N ARG A 291 -30.78 -4.97 7.11
CA ARG A 291 -29.50 -4.31 7.43
C ARG A 291 -28.46 -5.32 7.94
N ILE A 292 -28.84 -6.21 8.85
CA ILE A 292 -27.96 -7.26 9.39
C ILE A 292 -27.56 -8.26 8.30
N LEU A 293 -28.51 -8.70 7.48
CA LEU A 293 -28.26 -9.61 6.37
C LEU A 293 -27.40 -8.97 5.29
N HIS A 294 -27.57 -7.67 5.00
CA HIS A 294 -26.75 -6.95 4.02
C HIS A 294 -25.27 -6.93 4.42
N LEU A 295 -24.93 -6.78 5.70
CA LEU A 295 -23.54 -6.89 6.16
C LEU A 295 -23.02 -8.34 6.09
N THR A 296 -23.85 -9.29 6.51
CA THR A 296 -23.50 -10.72 6.52
C THR A 296 -23.22 -11.23 5.11
N LEU A 297 -24.09 -10.90 4.15
CA LEU A 297 -23.97 -11.29 2.74
C LEU A 297 -22.79 -10.62 2.05
N ALA A 298 -22.45 -9.36 2.38
CA ALA A 298 -21.23 -8.73 1.90
C ALA A 298 -19.97 -9.50 2.34
N THR A 299 -19.96 -9.95 3.60
CA THR A 299 -18.86 -10.74 4.18
C THR A 299 -18.74 -12.10 3.50
N THR A 300 -19.86 -12.80 3.25
CA THR A 300 -19.84 -14.10 2.55
C THR A 300 -19.49 -13.96 1.06
N LEU A 301 -19.92 -12.87 0.40
CA LEU A 301 -19.48 -12.53 -0.96
C LEU A 301 -17.96 -12.37 -0.99
N LEU A 302 -17.39 -11.58 -0.07
CA LEU A 302 -15.94 -11.40 0.06
C LEU A 302 -15.22 -12.75 0.24
N GLY A 303 -15.70 -13.60 1.16
CA GLY A 303 -15.14 -14.94 1.37
C GLY A 303 -15.15 -15.80 0.11
N SER A 304 -16.26 -15.78 -0.66
CA SER A 304 -16.35 -16.52 -1.93
C SER A 304 -15.35 -16.04 -2.98
N LEU A 305 -15.13 -14.72 -3.08
CA LEU A 305 -14.17 -14.12 -4.00
C LEU A 305 -12.72 -14.40 -3.59
N VAL A 306 -12.42 -14.38 -2.29
CA VAL A 306 -11.10 -14.75 -1.75
C VAL A 306 -10.81 -16.23 -2.01
N ALA A 307 -11.80 -17.11 -1.84
CA ALA A 307 -11.65 -18.52 -2.19
C ALA A 307 -11.39 -18.72 -3.69
N ALA A 308 -12.09 -17.97 -4.54
CA ALA A 308 -11.87 -17.98 -5.99
C ALA A 308 -10.47 -17.47 -6.37
N PHE A 309 -10.00 -16.39 -5.71
CA PHE A 309 -8.66 -15.88 -5.89
C PHE A 309 -7.61 -16.93 -5.55
N TYR A 310 -7.75 -17.64 -4.42
CA TYR A 310 -6.82 -18.71 -4.05
C TYR A 310 -6.78 -19.83 -5.09
N LEU A 311 -7.95 -20.25 -5.60
CA LEU A 311 -8.06 -21.23 -6.68
C LEU A 311 -7.34 -20.76 -7.96
N GLY A 312 -7.47 -19.49 -8.31
CA GLY A 312 -6.76 -18.90 -9.44
C GLY A 312 -5.26 -18.72 -9.21
N TRP A 313 -4.83 -18.37 -8.01
CA TRP A 313 -3.42 -18.12 -7.68
C TRP A 313 -2.61 -19.41 -7.54
N SER A 314 -3.16 -20.41 -6.85
CA SER A 314 -2.50 -21.70 -6.62
C SER A 314 -2.17 -22.45 -7.92
N THR A 315 -2.97 -22.22 -8.95
CA THR A 315 -2.85 -22.83 -10.27
C THR A 315 -1.77 -22.17 -11.14
N GLU A 316 -1.57 -20.85 -11.02
CA GLU A 316 -0.43 -20.16 -11.64
C GLU A 316 0.90 -20.56 -10.98
N HIS A 317 0.95 -20.69 -9.64
CA HIS A 317 2.21 -20.95 -8.91
C HIS A 317 2.77 -22.37 -9.06
N HIS A 318 1.96 -23.38 -9.41
CA HIS A 318 2.45 -24.74 -9.66
C HIS A 318 3.21 -24.91 -11.00
N SER A 319 3.30 -23.85 -11.82
CA SER A 319 3.96 -23.88 -13.13
C SER A 319 5.40 -23.32 -13.15
N LEU A 320 5.97 -22.97 -11.99
CA LEU A 320 7.34 -22.45 -11.87
C LEU A 320 8.28 -23.47 -11.18
N PRO A 321 9.54 -23.63 -11.62
CA PRO A 321 10.48 -24.58 -11.01
C PRO A 321 10.78 -24.26 -9.54
N SER A 322 10.99 -25.33 -8.76
CA SER A 322 11.09 -25.33 -7.30
C SER A 322 12.47 -24.92 -6.78
N GLU A 323 12.67 -23.62 -6.55
CA GLU A 323 13.39 -23.17 -5.38
C GLU A 323 12.67 -21.93 -4.85
N ALA A 324 11.90 -22.11 -3.77
CA ALA A 324 11.28 -20.97 -3.10
C ALA A 324 12.41 -20.09 -2.53
N PRO A 325 12.51 -18.81 -2.91
CA PRO A 325 13.51 -17.93 -2.34
C PRO A 325 13.32 -17.88 -0.82
N ARG A 326 14.42 -17.87 -0.08
CA ARG A 326 14.37 -17.84 1.40
C ARG A 326 13.56 -16.62 1.82
N LEU A 327 12.79 -16.72 2.91
CA LEU A 327 11.99 -15.60 3.43
C LEU A 327 12.85 -14.32 3.61
N GLN A 328 14.11 -14.51 4.01
CA GLN A 328 15.11 -13.44 4.11
C GLN A 328 15.34 -12.72 2.77
N ASP A 329 15.48 -13.46 1.67
CA ASP A 329 15.68 -12.88 0.32
C ASP A 329 14.45 -12.11 -0.15
N GLN A 330 13.26 -12.64 0.16
CA GLN A 330 11.99 -11.96 -0.14
C GLN A 330 11.86 -10.65 0.64
N LEU A 331 12.06 -10.68 1.97
CA LEU A 331 12.01 -9.48 2.81
C LEU A 331 13.02 -8.44 2.36
N LEU A 332 14.24 -8.86 2.04
CA LEU A 332 15.29 -7.98 1.55
C LEU A 332 14.92 -7.35 0.20
N ASP A 333 14.25 -8.09 -0.68
CA ASP A 333 13.75 -7.55 -1.93
C ASP A 333 12.65 -6.51 -1.71
N TYR A 334 11.72 -6.71 -0.77
CA TYR A 334 10.73 -5.68 -0.42
C TYR A 334 11.38 -4.44 0.22
N LEU A 335 12.36 -4.62 1.12
CA LEU A 335 13.13 -3.50 1.68
C LEU A 335 13.92 -2.74 0.61
N ARG A 336 14.44 -3.43 -0.41
CA ARG A 336 15.10 -2.77 -1.55
C ARG A 336 14.13 -1.92 -2.38
N LEU A 337 12.83 -2.24 -2.39
CA LEU A 337 11.83 -1.44 -3.11
C LEU A 337 11.63 -0.05 -2.50
N THR A 338 11.83 0.09 -1.19
CA THR A 338 11.62 1.37 -0.48
C THR A 338 12.79 2.35 -0.62
N LYS A 339 13.97 1.90 -1.10
CA LYS A 339 15.21 2.69 -1.22
C LYS A 339 15.66 3.37 0.09
N PRO A 340 15.95 2.62 1.18
CA PRO A 340 16.35 3.19 2.47
C PRO A 340 17.47 4.23 2.42
N PRO A 341 18.55 4.06 1.62
CA PRO A 341 19.62 5.07 1.56
C PRO A 341 19.17 6.46 1.11
N ILE A 342 18.11 6.54 0.29
CA ILE A 342 17.54 7.83 -0.13
C ILE A 342 16.67 8.41 0.97
N ILE A 343 15.88 7.57 1.64
CA ILE A 343 15.00 7.97 2.74
C ILE A 343 15.79 8.66 3.84
N VAL A 344 16.98 8.17 4.20
CA VAL A 344 17.82 8.78 5.25
C VAL A 344 18.04 10.27 5.02
N LEU A 345 18.42 10.68 3.80
CA LEU A 345 18.63 12.10 3.50
C LEU A 345 17.33 12.91 3.57
N LEU A 346 16.21 12.35 3.09
CA LEU A 346 14.90 12.99 3.20
C LEU A 346 14.46 13.17 4.66
N MET A 347 14.82 12.23 5.54
CA MET A 347 14.52 12.33 6.96
C MET A 347 15.42 13.34 7.67
N ILE A 348 16.70 13.45 7.29
CA ILE A 348 17.59 14.51 7.81
C ILE A 348 17.03 15.89 7.49
N THR A 349 16.55 16.11 6.25
CA THR A 349 15.98 17.41 5.87
C THR A 349 14.63 17.69 6.56
N ALA A 350 13.78 16.67 6.73
CA ALA A 350 12.56 16.79 7.52
C ALA A 350 12.87 17.14 8.98
N PHE A 351 13.85 16.49 9.61
CA PHE A 351 14.24 16.75 10.99
C PHE A 351 14.79 18.17 11.18
N GLY A 352 15.73 18.60 10.33
CA GLY A 352 16.25 19.98 10.39
C GLY A 352 15.14 21.03 10.32
N SER A 353 14.15 20.79 9.45
CA SER A 353 12.94 21.62 9.35
C SER A 353 12.09 21.61 10.64
N MET A 354 11.85 20.43 11.22
CA MET A 354 11.05 20.29 12.45
C MET A 354 11.65 21.06 13.62
N PHE A 355 12.97 21.02 13.78
CA PHE A 355 13.68 21.72 14.85
C PHE A 355 13.56 23.25 14.71
N LEU A 356 13.69 23.78 13.49
CA LEU A 356 13.43 25.20 13.22
C LEU A 356 11.97 25.57 13.47
N ALA A 357 11.03 24.74 13.00
CA ALA A 357 9.60 24.95 13.19
C ALA A 357 9.21 25.00 14.68
N ALA A 358 9.83 24.14 15.49
CA ALA A 358 9.62 24.08 16.94
C ALA A 358 10.36 25.19 17.71
N LYS A 359 11.29 25.91 17.06
CA LYS A 359 12.25 26.82 17.72
C LYS A 359 12.99 26.14 18.88
N GLY A 360 13.46 24.92 18.63
CA GLY A 360 14.06 24.06 19.65
C GLY A 360 13.72 22.59 19.42
N VAL A 361 13.58 21.82 20.50
CA VAL A 361 13.32 20.37 20.42
C VAL A 361 11.82 20.10 20.15
N PRO A 362 11.44 19.49 19.02
CA PRO A 362 10.04 19.14 18.75
C PRO A 362 9.53 18.04 19.68
N GLN A 363 8.22 17.89 19.78
CA GLN A 363 7.61 16.81 20.55
C GLN A 363 8.05 15.43 20.00
N PRO A 364 8.56 14.50 20.84
CA PRO A 364 9.08 13.21 20.37
C PRO A 364 8.07 12.35 19.62
N SER A 365 6.78 12.42 20.00
CA SER A 365 5.70 11.72 19.29
C SER A 365 5.56 12.19 17.85
N VAL A 366 5.58 13.50 17.60
CA VAL A 366 5.50 14.08 16.25
C VAL A 366 6.74 13.74 15.43
N MET A 367 7.93 13.75 16.05
CA MET A 367 9.17 13.28 15.39
C MET A 367 9.07 11.83 14.95
N LEU A 368 8.55 10.95 15.81
CA LEU A 368 8.36 9.54 15.49
C LEU A 368 7.31 9.36 14.38
N THR A 369 6.21 10.13 14.42
CA THR A 369 5.20 10.15 13.36
C THR A 369 5.82 10.52 12.01
N VAL A 370 6.59 11.61 11.93
CA VAL A 370 7.24 12.05 10.69
C VAL A 370 8.26 11.03 10.21
N LEU A 371 9.04 10.44 11.11
CA LEU A 371 10.03 9.43 10.75
C LEU A 371 9.38 8.18 10.14
N ILE A 372 8.37 7.63 10.81
CA ILE A 372 7.69 6.40 10.34
C ILE A 372 6.83 6.72 9.11
N GLY A 373 5.93 7.69 9.22
CA GLY A 373 5.02 8.09 8.15
C GLY A 373 5.76 8.56 6.90
N GLY A 374 6.77 9.41 7.06
CA GLY A 374 7.60 9.92 5.96
C GLY A 374 8.41 8.82 5.27
N SER A 375 9.00 7.90 6.05
CA SER A 375 9.70 6.73 5.49
C SER A 375 8.77 5.81 4.71
N MET A 376 7.55 5.57 5.22
CA MET A 376 6.55 4.75 4.54
C MET A 376 6.04 5.41 3.25
N ALA A 377 5.76 6.72 3.28
CA ALA A 377 5.34 7.46 2.08
C ALA A 377 6.42 7.45 0.99
N ALA A 378 7.66 7.82 1.35
CA ALA A 378 8.79 7.82 0.43
C ALA A 378 9.10 6.40 -0.09
N GLY A 379 8.99 5.39 0.77
CA GLY A 379 9.17 3.98 0.41
C GLY A 379 8.09 3.45 -0.52
N GLY A 380 6.83 3.84 -0.29
CA GLY A 380 5.70 3.50 -1.14
C GLY A 380 5.82 4.15 -2.52
N ALA A 381 6.15 5.44 -2.57
CA ALA A 381 6.39 6.17 -3.81
C ALA A 381 7.57 5.58 -4.61
N SER A 382 8.66 5.20 -3.92
CA SER A 382 9.82 4.52 -4.53
C SER A 382 9.47 3.14 -5.08
N THR A 383 8.60 2.40 -4.39
CA THR A 383 8.11 1.10 -4.83
C THR A 383 7.29 1.23 -6.12
N LEU A 384 6.35 2.18 -6.15
CA LEU A 384 5.54 2.45 -7.35
C LEU A 384 6.41 2.92 -8.52
N ASN A 385 7.42 3.73 -8.25
CA ASN A 385 8.42 4.11 -9.26
C ASN A 385 9.12 2.87 -9.85
N HIS A 386 9.55 1.89 -9.04
CA HIS A 386 10.13 0.64 -9.57
C HIS A 386 9.16 -0.16 -10.45
N VAL A 387 7.86 -0.16 -10.14
CA VAL A 387 6.85 -0.83 -10.96
C VAL A 387 6.75 -0.18 -12.33
N LEU A 388 6.63 1.14 -12.35
CA LEU A 388 6.44 1.92 -13.58
C LEU A 388 7.69 1.95 -14.47
N GLU A 389 8.87 1.87 -13.85
CA GLU A 389 10.16 1.91 -14.55
C GLU A 389 10.73 0.54 -14.90
N ARG A 390 10.01 -0.55 -14.63
CA ARG A 390 10.54 -1.92 -14.77
C ARG A 390 11.27 -2.19 -16.10
N ASN A 391 10.72 -1.71 -17.22
CA ASN A 391 11.25 -1.96 -18.56
C ASN A 391 12.53 -1.13 -18.80
N SER A 392 12.52 0.15 -18.40
CA SER A 392 13.69 1.02 -18.47
C SER A 392 14.81 0.55 -17.55
N ASP A 393 14.45 0.12 -16.34
CA ASP A 393 15.40 -0.42 -15.37
C ASP A 393 16.08 -1.70 -15.87
N ALA A 394 15.36 -2.57 -16.59
CA ALA A 394 15.93 -3.78 -17.19
C ALA A 394 17.04 -3.48 -18.21
N MET A 395 16.99 -2.30 -18.86
CA MET A 395 17.98 -1.87 -19.87
C MET A 395 19.22 -1.20 -19.26
N MET A 396 19.18 -0.78 -17.99
CA MET A 396 20.25 0.00 -17.37
C MET A 396 21.14 -0.89 -16.47
N ARG A 397 22.46 -0.77 -16.59
CA ARG A 397 23.43 -1.66 -15.91
C ARG A 397 23.27 -1.65 -14.39
N ARG A 398 22.98 -0.48 -13.81
CA ARG A 398 22.80 -0.29 -12.37
C ARG A 398 21.49 -0.87 -11.85
N THR A 399 20.40 -0.77 -12.62
CA THR A 399 19.05 -1.02 -12.12
C THR A 399 18.41 -2.32 -12.63
N ARG A 400 19.04 -3.00 -13.60
CA ARG A 400 18.59 -4.31 -14.11
C ARG A 400 18.44 -5.42 -13.06
N ARG A 401 19.12 -5.30 -11.91
CA ARG A 401 19.04 -6.25 -10.79
C ARG A 401 17.99 -5.88 -9.74
N ARG A 402 17.23 -4.79 -9.94
CA ARG A 402 16.15 -4.39 -9.02
C ARG A 402 15.08 -5.48 -8.94
N PRO A 403 14.39 -5.63 -7.79
CA PRO A 403 13.47 -6.75 -7.57
C PRO A 403 12.37 -6.89 -8.64
N VAL A 404 11.76 -5.77 -9.08
CA VAL A 404 10.72 -5.81 -10.13
C VAL A 404 11.31 -6.00 -11.54
N ALA A 405 12.41 -5.29 -11.86
CA ALA A 405 13.06 -5.39 -13.17
C ALA A 405 13.65 -6.79 -13.45
N SER A 406 14.07 -7.51 -12.39
CA SER A 406 14.60 -8.87 -12.46
C SER A 406 13.53 -9.95 -12.19
N ASN A 407 12.25 -9.59 -12.15
CA ASN A 407 11.11 -10.48 -11.90
C ASN A 407 11.13 -11.24 -10.56
N ARG A 408 11.97 -10.85 -9.59
CA ARG A 408 11.97 -11.43 -8.22
C ARG A 408 10.72 -11.03 -7.41
N VAL A 409 10.18 -9.84 -7.68
CA VAL A 409 8.89 -9.38 -7.16
C VAL A 409 7.99 -8.99 -8.33
N THR A 410 6.78 -9.53 -8.38
CA THR A 410 5.86 -9.23 -9.49
C THR A 410 5.37 -7.78 -9.41
N PRO A 411 5.12 -7.12 -10.56
CA PRO A 411 4.60 -5.75 -10.60
C PRO A 411 3.35 -5.56 -9.74
N ALA A 412 2.41 -6.51 -9.78
CA ALA A 412 1.18 -6.44 -9.00
C ALA A 412 1.43 -6.43 -7.48
N ARG A 413 2.32 -7.31 -6.99
CA ARG A 413 2.68 -7.37 -5.56
C ARG A 413 3.37 -6.10 -5.11
N ALA A 414 4.28 -5.56 -5.93
CA ALA A 414 4.95 -4.30 -5.65
C ALA A 414 3.95 -3.12 -5.68
N THR A 415 2.97 -3.11 -6.59
CA THR A 415 1.93 -2.06 -6.60
C THR A 415 1.09 -2.08 -5.33
N VAL A 416 0.60 -3.25 -4.90
CA VAL A 416 -0.18 -3.38 -3.67
C VAL A 416 0.64 -2.93 -2.46
N PHE A 417 1.91 -3.34 -2.39
CA PHE A 417 2.82 -2.91 -1.32
C PHE A 417 3.04 -1.40 -1.32
N GLY A 418 3.32 -0.79 -2.49
CA GLY A 418 3.57 0.64 -2.61
C GLY A 418 2.35 1.50 -2.30
N LEU A 419 1.16 1.09 -2.73
CA LEU A 419 -0.11 1.73 -2.38
C LEU A 419 -0.41 1.57 -0.88
N GLY A 420 -0.25 0.35 -0.35
CA GLY A 420 -0.45 0.06 1.07
C GLY A 420 0.44 0.91 1.97
N LEU A 421 1.73 1.05 1.65
CA LEU A 421 2.65 1.92 2.39
C LEU A 421 2.20 3.38 2.41
N ASN A 422 1.69 3.91 1.29
CA ASN A 422 1.16 5.28 1.23
C ASN A 422 -0.14 5.44 2.02
N CYS A 423 -1.05 4.48 1.94
CA CYS A 423 -2.28 4.49 2.74
C CYS A 423 -1.96 4.47 4.24
N VAL A 424 -1.05 3.60 4.68
CA VAL A 424 -0.64 3.55 6.09
C VAL A 424 0.09 4.84 6.51
N ALA A 425 0.98 5.38 5.66
CA ALA A 425 1.62 6.66 5.93
C ALA A 425 0.61 7.80 6.12
N PHE A 426 -0.43 7.87 5.28
CA PHE A 426 -1.50 8.83 5.43
C PHE A 426 -2.21 8.69 6.78
N MET A 427 -2.58 7.48 7.17
CA MET A 427 -3.22 7.23 8.47
C MET A 427 -2.32 7.62 9.64
N ILE A 428 -1.02 7.31 9.56
CA ILE A 428 -0.03 7.72 10.57
C ILE A 428 0.01 9.24 10.71
N PHE A 429 0.03 9.99 9.61
CA PHE A 429 0.06 11.45 9.68
C PHE A 429 -1.25 12.06 10.18
N VAL A 430 -2.41 11.52 9.78
CA VAL A 430 -3.71 12.03 10.26
C VAL A 430 -3.84 11.89 11.78
N VAL A 431 -3.40 10.75 12.32
CA VAL A 431 -3.54 10.43 13.76
C VAL A 431 -2.40 11.01 14.59
N GLY A 432 -1.16 10.89 14.10
CA GLY A 432 0.04 11.19 14.87
C GLY A 432 0.63 12.59 14.65
N ALA A 433 0.09 13.37 13.70
CA ALA A 433 0.50 14.75 13.44
C ALA A 433 -0.71 15.63 13.12
N ASN A 434 -1.08 15.78 11.84
CA ASN A 434 -2.24 16.55 11.41
C ASN A 434 -2.64 16.24 9.96
N PRO A 435 -3.89 16.58 9.55
CA PRO A 435 -4.39 16.36 8.18
C PRO A 435 -3.58 17.05 7.09
N LEU A 436 -3.00 18.22 7.35
CA LEU A 436 -2.17 18.96 6.38
C LEU A 436 -0.93 18.15 6.00
N SER A 437 -0.23 17.59 6.98
CA SER A 437 0.94 16.75 6.76
C SER A 437 0.59 15.47 5.98
N ALA A 438 -0.57 14.87 6.30
CA ALA A 438 -1.06 13.70 5.59
C ALA A 438 -1.37 14.00 4.11
N PHE A 439 -2.03 15.13 3.85
CA PHE A 439 -2.31 15.59 2.50
C PHE A 439 -1.03 15.88 1.72
N LEU A 440 -0.09 16.65 2.29
CA LEU A 440 1.20 16.96 1.67
C LEU A 440 2.00 15.69 1.36
N SER A 441 1.98 14.69 2.24
CA SER A 441 2.62 13.40 2.02
C SER A 441 2.05 12.66 0.80
N ILE A 442 0.73 12.56 0.68
CA ILE A 442 0.09 11.91 -0.47
C ILE A 442 0.28 12.74 -1.75
N ALA A 443 0.21 14.07 -1.66
CA ALA A 443 0.48 14.97 -2.78
C ALA A 443 1.92 14.79 -3.30
N ALA A 444 2.91 14.69 -2.41
CA ALA A 444 4.30 14.42 -2.77
C ALA A 444 4.45 13.08 -3.52
N SER A 445 3.85 12.02 -2.97
CA SER A 445 3.85 10.69 -3.61
C SER A 445 3.15 10.70 -4.97
N ALA A 446 1.99 11.34 -5.07
CA ALA A 446 1.23 11.45 -6.32
C ALA A 446 2.01 12.26 -7.36
N PHE A 447 2.63 13.38 -6.97
CA PHE A 447 3.47 14.18 -7.85
C PHE A 447 4.67 13.36 -8.36
N TYR A 448 5.35 12.62 -7.47
CA TYR A 448 6.48 11.78 -7.85
C TYR A 448 6.09 10.65 -8.83
N VAL A 449 4.96 10.00 -8.60
CA VAL A 449 4.51 8.85 -9.39
C VAL A 449 3.86 9.30 -10.70
N ILE A 450 2.93 10.25 -10.66
CA ILE A 450 2.14 10.66 -11.82
C ILE A 450 2.89 11.72 -12.63
N ILE A 451 3.23 12.85 -12.01
CA ILE A 451 3.80 14.00 -12.72
C ILE A 451 5.23 13.69 -13.14
N TYR A 452 6.08 13.23 -12.22
CA TYR A 452 7.47 12.93 -12.54
C TYR A 452 7.63 11.61 -13.30
N THR A 453 7.21 10.47 -12.72
CA THR A 453 7.58 9.14 -13.26
C THR A 453 6.83 8.77 -14.55
N LEU A 454 5.51 8.99 -14.62
CA LEU A 454 4.72 8.66 -15.81
C LEU A 454 4.88 9.68 -16.92
N TRP A 455 4.85 10.97 -16.57
CA TRP A 455 4.82 12.05 -17.56
C TRP A 455 6.19 12.64 -17.84
N LEU A 456 6.70 13.51 -16.96
CA LEU A 456 7.85 14.38 -17.26
C LEU A 456 9.12 13.59 -17.62
N LYS A 457 9.42 12.54 -16.86
CA LYS A 457 10.65 11.74 -17.04
C LYS A 457 10.79 11.18 -18.45
N ARG A 458 9.67 10.90 -19.13
CA ARG A 458 9.64 10.32 -20.48
C ARG A 458 9.50 11.36 -21.59
N SER A 459 9.02 12.57 -21.28
CA SER A 459 8.62 13.56 -22.29
C SER A 459 9.57 14.75 -22.44
N THR A 460 10.35 15.10 -21.41
CA THR A 460 11.13 16.35 -21.43
C THR A 460 12.48 16.23 -20.71
N HIS A 461 13.43 17.07 -21.14
CA HIS A 461 14.73 17.27 -20.48
C HIS A 461 14.66 18.14 -19.22
N GLN A 462 13.52 18.81 -19.00
CA GLN A 462 13.19 19.54 -17.76
C GLN A 462 12.63 18.64 -16.65
N ASN A 463 12.71 17.32 -16.84
CA ASN A 463 12.14 16.33 -15.96
C ASN A 463 12.62 16.42 -14.50
N ILE A 464 13.90 16.68 -14.27
CA ILE A 464 14.49 16.82 -12.93
C ILE A 464 14.15 18.17 -12.31
N VAL A 465 14.08 19.24 -13.12
CA VAL A 465 13.79 20.59 -12.61
C VAL A 465 12.38 20.63 -12.03
N ILE A 466 11.37 20.27 -12.83
CA ILE A 466 9.98 20.27 -12.38
C ILE A 466 9.72 19.09 -11.45
N GLY A 467 10.27 17.91 -11.78
CA GLY A 467 10.09 16.69 -10.98
C GLY A 467 10.72 16.76 -9.58
N GLY A 468 11.69 17.64 -9.37
CA GLY A 468 12.35 17.86 -8.09
C GLY A 468 11.41 18.37 -6.99
N ALA A 469 10.26 18.94 -7.35
CA ALA A 469 9.27 19.42 -6.38
C ALA A 469 8.82 18.33 -5.40
N ALA A 470 8.61 17.09 -5.85
CA ALA A 470 8.24 16.01 -4.93
C ALA A 470 9.35 15.70 -3.91
N GLY A 471 10.61 15.75 -4.33
CA GLY A 471 11.77 15.52 -3.45
C GLY A 471 12.00 16.66 -2.46
N ALA A 472 11.43 17.85 -2.71
CA ALA A 472 11.56 19.03 -1.87
C ALA A 472 10.48 19.16 -0.80
N LEU A 473 9.43 18.32 -0.82
CA LEU A 473 8.36 18.34 0.18
C LEU A 473 8.67 17.75 1.57
N PRO A 474 9.65 16.84 1.80
CA PRO A 474 9.93 16.34 3.14
C PRO A 474 10.15 17.41 4.23
N PRO A 475 10.94 18.49 4.03
CA PRO A 475 11.04 19.55 5.02
C PRO A 475 9.72 20.32 5.21
N VAL A 476 8.90 20.48 4.16
CA VAL A 476 7.58 21.12 4.27
C VAL A 476 6.64 20.27 5.11
N ILE A 477 6.64 18.96 4.90
CA ILE A 477 5.87 18.00 5.70
C ILE A 477 6.35 18.03 7.16
N GLY A 478 7.66 18.06 7.39
CA GLY A 478 8.23 18.21 8.73
C GLY A 478 7.79 19.51 9.42
N TRP A 479 7.84 20.64 8.70
CA TRP A 479 7.38 21.94 9.21
C TRP A 479 5.90 21.89 9.57
N ALA A 480 5.06 21.47 8.63
CA ALA A 480 3.61 21.38 8.81
C ALA A 480 3.22 20.41 9.92
N ALA A 481 3.99 19.34 10.16
CA ALA A 481 3.73 18.40 11.25
C ALA A 481 3.87 19.05 12.63
N VAL A 482 4.75 20.06 12.76
CA VAL A 482 4.97 20.80 14.00
C VAL A 482 4.05 22.02 14.11
N THR A 483 3.90 22.81 13.05
CA THR A 483 3.18 24.10 13.11
C THR A 483 1.72 24.04 12.69
N GLY A 484 1.31 22.99 11.96
CA GLY A 484 -0.01 22.91 11.33
C GLY A 484 -0.20 23.83 10.12
N SER A 485 0.86 24.46 9.60
CA SER A 485 0.77 25.44 8.49
C SER A 485 1.92 25.29 7.47
N VAL A 486 1.77 25.92 6.30
CA VAL A 486 2.86 26.13 5.32
C VAL A 486 3.06 27.62 5.16
N ASP A 487 4.11 28.14 5.79
CA ASP A 487 4.48 29.56 5.74
C ASP A 487 5.72 29.78 4.85
N LEU A 488 6.23 31.02 4.85
CA LEU A 488 7.39 31.40 4.04
C LEU A 488 8.65 30.58 4.39
N ASN A 489 8.86 30.17 5.64
CA ASN A 489 10.02 29.39 6.04
C ASN A 489 9.97 27.99 5.44
N ALA A 490 8.80 27.36 5.48
CA ALA A 490 8.57 26.07 4.82
C ALA A 490 8.85 26.16 3.31
N LEU A 491 8.45 27.25 2.65
CA LEU A 491 8.71 27.49 1.23
C LEU A 491 10.20 27.76 0.93
N TYR A 492 10.95 28.37 1.84
CA TYR A 492 12.41 28.50 1.70
C TYR A 492 13.12 27.15 1.78
N LEU A 493 12.75 26.31 2.76
CA LEU A 493 13.30 24.96 2.90
C LEU A 493 12.97 24.08 1.68
N PHE A 494 11.75 24.20 1.16
CA PHE A 494 11.37 23.62 -0.14
C PHE A 494 12.29 24.12 -1.26
N SER A 495 12.48 25.43 -1.37
CA SER A 495 13.26 26.06 -2.44
C SER A 495 14.72 25.60 -2.42
N ILE A 496 15.34 25.48 -1.24
CA ILE A 496 16.70 24.96 -1.10
C ILE A 496 16.81 23.56 -1.72
N ILE A 497 15.92 22.62 -1.37
CA ILE A 497 15.96 21.26 -1.95
C ILE A 497 15.60 21.29 -3.44
N PHE A 498 14.63 22.10 -3.82
CA PHE A 498 14.19 22.24 -5.21
C PHE A 498 15.33 22.68 -6.12
N PHE A 499 16.08 23.72 -5.75
CA PHE A 499 17.23 24.20 -6.52
C PHE A 499 18.50 23.34 -6.35
N TRP A 500 18.59 22.56 -5.27
CA TRP A 500 19.63 21.55 -5.10
C TRP A 500 19.43 20.33 -6.01
N THR A 501 18.19 20.00 -6.34
CA THR A 501 17.87 18.78 -7.08
C THR A 501 18.53 18.75 -8.48
N PRO A 502 18.44 19.80 -9.32
CA PRO A 502 19.08 19.82 -10.64
C PRO A 502 20.61 19.63 -10.61
N PRO A 503 21.41 20.41 -9.85
CA PRO A 503 22.87 20.23 -9.86
C PRO A 503 23.29 18.84 -9.36
N HIS A 504 22.60 18.31 -8.35
CA HIS A 504 22.83 16.95 -7.85
C HIS A 504 22.55 15.87 -8.90
N PHE A 505 21.34 15.87 -9.46
CA PHE A 505 20.91 14.83 -10.40
C PHE A 505 21.59 14.92 -11.75
N TRP A 506 21.89 16.13 -12.24
CA TRP A 506 22.64 16.28 -13.48
C TRP A 506 24.10 15.86 -13.33
N ALA A 507 24.73 16.11 -12.17
CA ALA A 507 26.05 15.54 -11.89
C ALA A 507 26.04 14.01 -11.94
N LEU A 508 25.00 13.37 -11.39
CA LEU A 508 24.79 11.91 -11.55
C LEU A 508 24.54 11.54 -13.02
N ALA A 509 23.71 12.28 -13.73
CA ALA A 509 23.34 11.99 -15.12
C ALA A 509 24.54 12.04 -16.08
N LEU A 510 25.55 12.87 -15.79
CA LEU A 510 26.83 12.85 -16.51
C LEU A 510 27.57 11.51 -16.36
N LEU A 511 27.47 10.86 -15.19
CA LEU A 511 28.13 9.57 -14.90
C LEU A 511 27.45 8.37 -15.56
N ILE A 512 26.13 8.46 -15.79
CA ILE A 512 25.30 7.36 -16.33
C ILE A 512 24.54 7.77 -17.61
N LYS A 513 25.11 8.72 -18.36
CA LYS A 513 24.54 9.25 -19.60
C LYS A 513 24.22 8.15 -20.61
N SER A 514 25.13 7.18 -20.78
CA SER A 514 24.96 6.04 -21.70
C SER A 514 23.73 5.20 -21.34
N ASP A 515 23.51 4.93 -20.05
CA ASP A 515 22.39 4.15 -19.56
C ASP A 515 21.05 4.88 -19.84
N TYR A 516 21.02 6.21 -19.68
CA TYR A 516 19.85 7.02 -20.04
C TYR A 516 19.57 7.04 -21.54
N ALA A 517 20.61 7.14 -22.36
CA ALA A 517 20.49 7.07 -23.82
C ALA A 517 19.94 5.70 -24.28
N LEU A 518 20.48 4.61 -23.73
CA LEU A 518 20.01 3.23 -23.95
C LEU A 518 18.54 3.07 -23.58
N ALA A 519 18.12 3.63 -22.45
CA ALA A 519 16.74 3.57 -21.99
C ALA A 519 15.81 4.60 -22.67
N LYS A 520 16.32 5.37 -23.65
CA LYS A 520 15.60 6.44 -24.37
C LYS A 520 14.97 7.49 -23.44
N ILE A 521 15.63 7.78 -22.32
CA ILE A 521 15.19 8.81 -21.38
C ILE A 521 15.82 10.14 -21.82
N PRO A 522 15.03 11.20 -22.11
CA PRO A 522 15.53 12.48 -22.64
C PRO A 522 16.19 13.33 -21.54
N MET A 523 17.19 12.80 -20.84
CA MET A 523 17.91 13.53 -19.80
C MET A 523 18.75 14.67 -20.39
N LEU A 524 18.92 15.79 -19.67
CA LEU A 524 19.65 16.96 -20.15
C LEU A 524 20.99 16.66 -20.86
N PRO A 525 21.92 15.84 -20.30
CA PRO A 525 23.18 15.54 -20.98
C PRO A 525 23.04 14.64 -22.22
N VAL A 526 21.92 13.92 -22.37
CA VAL A 526 21.60 13.12 -23.56
C VAL A 526 21.09 14.02 -24.68
N VAL A 527 20.26 15.01 -24.36
CA VAL A 527 19.58 15.88 -25.34
C VAL A 527 20.40 17.11 -25.72
N LYS A 528 21.00 17.79 -24.75
CA LYS A 528 21.71 19.07 -24.92
C LYS A 528 23.23 18.97 -24.76
N GLY A 529 23.74 17.77 -24.50
CA GLY A 529 25.17 17.51 -24.32
C GLY A 529 25.71 17.89 -22.94
N GLU A 530 26.95 17.49 -22.70
CA GLU A 530 27.60 17.61 -21.39
C GLU A 530 27.97 19.06 -21.07
N ALA A 531 28.48 19.81 -22.04
CA ALA A 531 28.86 21.22 -21.85
C ALA A 531 27.68 22.08 -21.36
N THR A 532 26.51 21.94 -22.01
CA THR A 532 25.28 22.64 -21.58
C THR A 532 24.86 22.21 -20.19
N THR A 533 24.91 20.90 -19.91
CA THR A 533 24.55 20.35 -18.59
C THR A 533 25.44 20.90 -17.48
N ILE A 534 26.76 20.98 -17.71
CA ILE A 534 27.72 21.51 -16.73
C ILE A 534 27.47 23.01 -16.48
N ARG A 535 27.18 23.81 -17.52
CA ARG A 535 26.79 25.21 -17.35
C ARG A 535 25.49 25.34 -16.54
N SER A 536 24.49 24.51 -16.81
CA SER A 536 23.24 24.49 -16.05
C SER A 536 23.45 24.10 -14.58
N ILE A 537 24.33 23.13 -14.31
CA ILE A 537 24.74 22.75 -12.93
C ILE A 537 25.30 23.97 -12.19
N LEU A 538 26.23 24.72 -12.80
CA LEU A 538 26.82 25.91 -12.19
C LEU A 538 25.76 26.98 -11.89
N LEU A 539 24.92 27.32 -12.87
CA LEU A 539 23.87 28.34 -12.71
C LEU A 539 22.88 27.99 -11.60
N HIS A 540 22.42 26.74 -11.53
CA HIS A 540 21.52 26.31 -10.46
C HIS A 540 22.22 26.26 -9.09
N SER A 541 23.52 25.96 -9.06
CA SER A 541 24.29 25.98 -7.80
C SER A 541 24.50 27.40 -7.28
N ILE A 542 24.66 28.39 -8.16
CA ILE A 542 24.69 29.81 -7.78
C ILE A 542 23.35 30.20 -7.15
N LEU A 543 22.22 29.89 -7.82
CA LEU A 543 20.89 30.14 -7.28
C LEU A 543 20.67 29.46 -5.93
N LEU A 544 21.06 28.19 -5.80
CA LEU A 544 20.98 27.44 -4.54
C LEU A 544 21.74 28.14 -3.41
N VAL A 545 23.00 28.52 -3.64
CA VAL A 545 23.82 29.19 -2.63
C VAL A 545 23.22 30.52 -2.25
N THR A 546 22.76 31.32 -3.23
CA THR A 546 22.09 32.59 -2.97
C THR A 546 20.83 32.41 -2.11
N ILE A 547 19.95 31.46 -2.45
CA ILE A 547 18.73 31.18 -1.67
C ILE A 547 19.06 30.69 -0.27
N SER A 548 20.08 29.83 -0.15
CA SER A 548 20.51 29.29 1.15
C SER A 548 21.04 30.38 2.07
N LEU A 549 21.77 31.36 1.53
CA LEU A 549 22.24 32.53 2.29
C LEU A 549 21.12 33.53 2.57
N LEU A 550 20.24 33.81 1.62
CA LEU A 550 19.12 34.74 1.81
C LEU A 550 18.16 34.27 2.91
N PHE A 551 18.09 32.97 3.18
CA PHE A 551 17.26 32.43 4.26
C PHE A 551 17.61 33.03 5.63
N THR A 552 18.84 33.50 5.85
CA THR A 552 19.25 34.14 7.10
C THR A 552 18.61 35.52 7.31
N THR A 553 18.10 36.15 6.25
CA THR A 553 17.44 37.45 6.34
C THR A 553 16.03 37.37 6.98
N LEU A 554 15.44 36.19 7.05
CA LEU A 554 14.14 35.96 7.68
C LEU A 554 14.20 35.88 9.22
N GLY A 555 15.41 35.82 9.80
CA GLY A 555 15.60 35.67 11.25
C GLY A 555 15.25 34.28 11.82
N THR A 556 14.89 33.33 10.95
CA THR A 556 14.52 31.95 11.34
C THR A 556 15.74 31.07 11.62
N VAL A 557 16.87 31.38 10.97
CA VAL A 557 18.16 30.68 11.12
C VAL A 557 19.22 31.67 11.60
N GLY A 558 20.12 31.20 12.43
CA GLY A 558 21.14 31.97 13.12
C GLY A 558 22.52 31.93 12.47
N ILE A 559 23.51 32.34 13.26
CA ILE A 559 24.90 32.52 12.80
C ILE A 559 25.59 31.18 12.50
N ILE A 560 25.21 30.09 13.17
CA ILE A 560 25.79 28.76 12.94
C ILE A 560 25.39 28.30 11.55
N TYR A 561 24.10 28.45 11.20
CA TYR A 561 23.62 28.17 9.86
C TYR A 561 24.33 29.05 8.82
N LEU A 562 24.44 30.37 9.03
CA LEU A 562 25.10 31.28 8.08
C LEU A 562 26.56 30.88 7.79
N ALA A 563 27.34 30.58 8.84
CA ALA A 563 28.73 30.18 8.71
C ALA A 563 28.86 28.87 7.92
N ILE A 564 28.07 27.87 8.26
CA ILE A 564 28.10 26.56 7.61
C ILE A 564 27.59 26.66 6.17
N ALA A 565 26.49 27.37 5.91
CA ALA A 565 25.96 27.60 4.57
C ALA A 565 26.98 28.30 3.66
N SER A 566 27.73 29.27 4.19
CA SER A 566 28.78 29.97 3.46
C SER A 566 29.93 29.03 3.08
N VAL A 567 30.48 28.29 4.04
CA VAL A 567 31.59 27.34 3.79
C VAL A 567 31.17 26.25 2.80
N LEU A 568 30.01 25.64 3.04
CA LEU A 568 29.48 24.59 2.18
C LEU A 568 29.18 25.10 0.78
N GLY A 569 28.62 26.30 0.66
CA GLY A 569 28.27 26.96 -0.59
C GLY A 569 29.50 27.32 -1.43
N SER A 570 30.52 27.91 -0.81
CA SER A 570 31.80 28.19 -1.49
C SER A 570 32.45 26.90 -2.01
N GLY A 571 32.46 25.83 -1.21
CA GLY A 571 32.96 24.53 -1.65
C GLY A 571 32.16 23.92 -2.81
N LEU A 572 30.84 24.09 -2.81
CA LEU A 572 29.97 23.63 -3.90
C LEU A 572 30.30 24.37 -5.20
N LEU A 573 30.36 25.70 -5.16
CA LEU A 573 30.67 26.54 -6.32
C LEU A 573 32.08 26.28 -6.85
N TRP A 574 33.05 26.07 -5.98
CA TRP A 574 34.41 25.68 -6.38
C TRP A 574 34.42 24.35 -7.14
N LEU A 575 33.69 23.34 -6.67
CA LEU A 575 33.56 22.06 -7.37
C LEU A 575 32.82 22.19 -8.71
N CYS A 576 31.79 23.05 -8.79
CA CYS A 576 31.11 23.35 -10.05
C CYS A 576 32.06 24.02 -11.05
N TRP A 577 32.85 25.00 -10.60
CA TRP A 577 33.87 25.65 -11.42
C TRP A 577 34.93 24.66 -11.90
N ARG A 578 35.39 23.77 -11.01
CA ARG A 578 36.34 22.71 -11.37
C ARG A 578 35.75 21.75 -12.40
N LEU A 579 34.48 21.37 -12.27
CA LEU A 579 33.79 20.57 -13.28
C LEU A 579 33.67 21.29 -14.63
N LEU A 580 33.45 22.62 -14.61
CA LEU A 580 33.42 23.43 -15.83
C LEU A 580 34.78 23.51 -16.52
N ARG A 581 35.86 23.60 -15.76
CA ARG A 581 37.24 23.70 -16.27
C ARG A 581 37.80 22.35 -16.71
N ASP A 582 37.74 21.36 -15.84
CA ASP A 582 38.43 20.08 -16.01
C ASP A 582 37.56 19.04 -16.73
N GLY A 583 36.23 19.17 -16.64
CA GLY A 583 35.27 18.18 -17.14
C GLY A 583 35.44 16.78 -16.53
N GLY A 584 34.78 15.81 -17.17
CA GLY A 584 35.03 14.39 -16.94
C GLY A 584 34.35 13.75 -15.72
N VAL A 585 34.39 12.42 -15.72
CA VAL A 585 33.67 11.54 -14.77
C VAL A 585 34.15 11.75 -13.32
N ARG A 586 35.45 12.00 -13.10
CA ARG A 586 36.00 12.19 -11.76
C ARG A 586 35.48 13.46 -11.10
N ALA A 587 35.44 14.58 -11.82
CA ALA A 587 34.91 15.85 -11.30
C ALA A 587 33.40 15.74 -11.06
N ALA A 588 32.65 15.16 -11.99
CA ALA A 588 31.20 14.96 -11.84
C ALA A 588 30.86 14.08 -10.62
N ARG A 589 31.65 13.02 -10.36
CA ARG A 589 31.47 12.16 -9.19
C ARG A 589 31.77 12.88 -7.88
N ARG A 590 32.83 13.69 -7.84
CA ARG A 590 33.15 14.50 -6.65
C ARG A 590 32.04 15.49 -6.34
N LEU A 591 31.54 16.21 -7.35
CA LEU A 591 30.42 17.14 -7.19
C LEU A 591 29.14 16.43 -6.73
N TYR A 592 28.81 15.28 -7.34
CA TYR A 592 27.66 14.47 -6.93
C TYR A 592 27.73 14.07 -5.45
N LEU A 593 28.87 13.53 -4.99
CA LEU A 593 29.05 13.14 -3.59
C LEU A 593 29.05 14.34 -2.64
N TYR A 594 29.73 15.42 -3.01
CA TYR A 594 29.75 16.64 -2.20
C TYR A 594 28.35 17.26 -2.08
N SER A 595 27.53 17.23 -3.13
CA SER A 595 26.17 17.76 -3.07
C SER A 595 25.28 17.00 -2.07
N LEU A 596 25.48 15.69 -1.86
CA LEU A 596 24.78 14.94 -0.80
C LEU A 596 25.23 15.40 0.58
N LEU A 597 26.54 15.55 0.77
CA LEU A 597 27.13 16.03 2.03
C LEU A 597 26.67 17.46 2.34
N TYR A 598 26.68 18.33 1.32
CA TYR A 598 26.18 19.70 1.39
C TYR A 598 24.77 19.73 1.97
N LEU A 599 23.83 18.97 1.40
CA LEU A 599 22.44 19.01 1.84
C LEU A 599 22.27 18.43 3.25
N ALA A 600 22.96 17.32 3.54
CA ALA A 600 22.91 16.67 4.85
C ALA A 600 23.44 17.59 5.97
N LEU A 601 24.57 18.27 5.73
CA LEU A 601 25.16 19.18 6.72
C LEU A 601 24.39 20.50 6.83
N LEU A 602 23.88 21.02 5.72
CA LEU A 602 23.10 22.26 5.71
C LEU A 602 21.80 22.13 6.51
N PHE A 603 21.08 21.03 6.37
CA PHE A 603 19.89 20.77 7.19
C PHE A 603 20.24 20.25 8.59
N GLY A 604 21.33 19.47 8.71
CA GLY A 604 21.80 18.97 10.00
C GLY A 604 22.23 20.08 10.95
N CYS A 605 22.82 21.17 10.44
CA CYS A 605 23.23 22.29 11.28
C CYS A 605 22.06 23.15 11.78
N MET A 606 20.89 23.09 11.13
CA MET A 606 19.68 23.77 11.60
C MET A 606 19.23 23.26 12.98
N ILE A 607 19.56 22.02 13.33
CA ILE A 607 19.24 21.41 14.62
C ILE A 607 19.96 22.15 15.77
N PRO A 608 21.31 22.17 15.85
CA PRO A 608 21.98 22.93 16.91
C PRO A 608 21.73 24.43 16.81
N ASP A 609 21.57 24.99 15.61
CA ASP A 609 21.26 26.41 15.41
C ASP A 609 19.90 26.79 16.05
N SER A 610 18.86 25.95 15.88
CA SER A 610 17.55 26.16 16.53
C SER A 610 17.57 26.03 18.06
N ILE A 611 18.52 25.29 18.62
CA ILE A 611 18.64 25.04 20.07
C ILE A 611 19.46 26.16 20.72
N LEU A 612 20.49 26.67 20.02
CA LEU A 612 21.46 27.63 20.55
C LEU A 612 21.10 29.09 20.26
N ALA A 613 20.18 29.38 19.35
CA ALA A 613 19.73 30.74 19.02
C ALA A 613 18.80 31.39 20.07
N ILE A 614 19.03 31.09 21.36
CA ILE A 614 18.32 31.72 22.51
C ILE A 614 18.73 33.18 22.65
#